data_AF-A0A1G2GXI8-F1
#
_entry.id   AF-A0A1G2GXI8-F1
#
_cell.length_a   1.000
_cell.length_b   1.000
_cell.length_c   1.000
_cell.angle_alpha   90.00
_cell.angle_beta   90.00
_cell.angle_gamma   90.00
#
_symmetry.space_group_name_H-M   'P 1'
#
loop_
_entity.id
_entity.type
_entity.pdbx_description
1 polymer ?
#
loop_
_entity_poly.entity_id
_entity_poly.type
_entity_poly.pdbx_seq_one_letter_code
_entity_poly.pdbx_strand_id
1 'polypeptide(L)' 'MKYDTLASQDSIQKTMEALTERGHLPELVESKTQALARIKELIPTGASVMNGSSRTLEEIGFVQYLKI' A
#
# COMPACT_ATOMS: atom_id res chain seq x y z
N MET A 1 7.30 -8.59 20.20
CA MET A 1 6.93 -8.95 18.81
C MET A 1 8.16 -8.76 17.94
N LYS A 2 8.43 -9.68 17.00
CA LYS A 2 9.50 -9.53 16.01
C LYS A 2 8.90 -8.83 14.78
N TYR A 3 9.20 -7.55 14.61
CA TYR A 3 8.68 -6.73 13.50
C TYR A 3 9.57 -6.79 12.25
N ASP A 4 10.64 -7.56 12.33
CA ASP A 4 11.68 -7.79 11.34
C ASP A 4 11.48 -9.11 10.55
N THR A 5 10.47 -9.90 10.93
CA THR A 5 10.13 -11.15 10.25
C THR A 5 8.95 -10.91 9.30
N LEU A 6 9.13 -11.22 8.02
CA LEU A 6 8.06 -11.14 7.03
C LEU A 6 6.96 -12.16 7.32
N ALA A 7 5.72 -11.79 7.00
CA ALA A 7 4.59 -12.71 7.06
C ALA A 7 4.76 -13.86 6.05
N SER A 8 4.20 -15.03 6.36
CA SER A 8 4.17 -16.14 5.41
C SER A 8 3.22 -15.86 4.25
N GLN A 9 3.50 -16.46 3.09
CA GLN A 9 2.65 -16.31 1.91
C GLN A 9 1.20 -16.77 2.16
N ASP A 10 1.02 -17.85 2.92
CA ASP A 10 -0.31 -18.35 3.31
C ASP A 10 -1.10 -17.34 4.15
N SER A 11 -0.45 -16.65 5.09
CA SER A 11 -1.09 -15.61 5.90
C SER A 11 -1.49 -14.39 5.06
N ILE A 12 -0.62 -13.99 4.13
CA ILE A 12 -0.90 -12.89 3.19
C ILE A 12 -2.11 -13.25 2.32
N GLN A 13 -2.12 -14.44 1.72
CA GLN A 13 -3.19 -14.88 0.84
C GLN A 13 -4.56 -14.93 1.56
N LYS A 14 -4.61 -15.52 2.75
CA LYS A 14 -5.83 -15.54 3.58
C LYS A 14 -6.34 -14.15 3.92
N THR A 15 -5.42 -13.23 4.21
CA THR A 15 -5.76 -11.82 4.48
C THR A 15 -6.33 -11.14 3.24
N MET A 16 -5.72 -11.36 2.08
CA MET A 16 -6.20 -10.80 0.81
C MET A 16 -7.59 -11.32 0.45
N GLU A 17 -7.85 -12.62 0.61
CA GLU A 17 -9.17 -13.22 0.39
C GLU A 17 -10.23 -12.60 1.32
N ALA A 18 -9.93 -12.51 2.62
CA ALA A 18 -10.86 -11.93 3.60
C ALA A 18 -11.15 -10.43 3.36
N LEU A 19 -10.17 -9.67 2.84
CA LEU A 19 -10.35 -8.28 2.42
C LEU A 19 -11.20 -8.19 1.15
N THR A 20 -10.97 -9.07 0.20
CA THR A 20 -11.73 -9.14 -1.07
C THR A 20 -13.19 -9.45 -0.82
N GLU A 21 -13.50 -10.41 0.04
CA GLU A 21 -14.86 -10.74 0.47
C GLU A 21 -15.60 -9.54 1.11
N ARG A 22 -14.85 -8.58 1.68
CA ARG A 22 -15.38 -7.36 2.31
C ARG A 22 -15.45 -6.16 1.35
N GLY A 23 -15.18 -6.38 0.06
CA GLY A 23 -15.25 -5.34 -0.97
C GLY A 23 -14.00 -4.46 -1.07
N HIS A 24 -12.87 -4.87 -0.48
CA HIS A 24 -11.58 -4.23 -0.71
C HIS A 24 -10.85 -4.88 -1.90
N LEU A 25 -9.92 -4.14 -2.52
CA LEU A 25 -9.11 -4.62 -3.64
C LEU A 25 -7.63 -4.63 -3.22
N PRO A 26 -7.18 -5.61 -2.42
CA PRO A 26 -5.80 -5.68 -1.99
C PRO A 26 -4.88 -6.07 -3.15
N GLU A 27 -3.70 -5.45 -3.21
CA GLU A 27 -2.62 -5.80 -4.15
C GLU A 27 -1.36 -6.15 -3.36
N LEU A 28 -0.63 -7.19 -3.80
CA LEU A 28 0.66 -7.59 -3.22
C LEU A 28 1.80 -7.18 -4.16
N VAL A 29 2.81 -6.52 -3.59
CA VAL A 29 4.04 -6.11 -4.28
C VAL A 29 5.24 -6.44 -3.40
N GLU A 30 6.40 -6.65 -4.02
CA GLU A 30 7.59 -7.19 -3.33
C GLU A 30 8.43 -6.12 -2.65
N SER A 31 8.21 -4.83 -2.98
CA SER A 31 9.05 -3.75 -2.47
C SER A 31 8.32 -2.43 -2.32
N LYS A 32 8.89 -1.55 -1.47
CA LYS A 32 8.43 -0.17 -1.30
C LYS A 32 8.38 0.61 -2.62
N THR A 33 9.34 0.37 -3.52
CA THR A 33 9.43 1.08 -4.81
C THR A 33 8.29 0.66 -5.74
N GLN A 34 7.98 -0.64 -5.79
CA GLN A 34 6.83 -1.15 -6.54
C GLN A 34 5.51 -0.62 -5.97
N ALA A 35 5.37 -0.57 -4.64
CA ALA A 35 4.19 0.00 -3.99
C ALA A 35 3.98 1.47 -4.37
N LEU A 36 5.03 2.29 -4.30
CA LEU A 36 4.95 3.69 -4.71
C LEU A 36 4.58 3.86 -6.19
N ALA A 37 5.20 3.08 -7.07
CA ALA A 37 4.90 3.12 -8.50
C ALA A 37 3.42 2.79 -8.77
N ARG A 38 2.92 1.72 -8.15
CA ARG A 38 1.54 1.27 -8.31
C ARG A 38 0.52 2.30 -7.81
N ILE A 39 0.78 2.93 -6.66
CA ILE A 39 -0.10 3.99 -6.13
C ILE A 39 -0.21 5.17 -7.10
N LYS A 40 0.89 5.56 -7.76
CA LYS A 40 0.88 6.67 -8.73
C LYS A 40 0.01 6.36 -9.95
N GLU A 41 -0.02 5.11 -10.39
CA GLU A 41 -0.87 4.66 -11.51
C GLU A 41 -2.36 4.67 -11.16
N LEU A 42 -2.70 4.44 -9.89
CA LEU A 42 -4.09 4.39 -9.41
C LEU A 42 -4.73 5.76 -9.27
N ILE A 43 -3.94 6.82 -9.09
CA ILE A 43 -4.45 8.17 -8.81
C ILE A 43 -4.64 8.92 -10.13
N PRO A 44 -5.87 9.36 -10.45
CA PRO A 44 -6.11 10.19 -11.63
C PRO A 44 -5.33 11.50 -11.56
N THR A 45 -4.88 11.98 -12.72
CA THR A 45 -4.20 13.28 -12.82
C THR A 45 -5.10 14.40 -12.28
N GLY A 46 -4.55 15.23 -11.39
CA GLY A 46 -5.27 16.36 -10.78
C GLY A 46 -6.21 15.99 -9.63
N ALA A 47 -6.30 14.72 -9.24
CA ALA A 47 -7.09 14.32 -8.08
C ALA A 47 -6.48 14.85 -6.77
N SER A 48 -7.33 15.32 -5.86
CA SER A 48 -6.93 15.61 -4.47
C SER A 48 -6.97 14.33 -3.66
N VAL A 49 -5.89 14.03 -2.94
CA VAL A 49 -5.73 12.78 -2.18
C VAL A 49 -5.51 13.08 -0.70
N MET A 50 -6.29 12.41 0.16
CA MET A 50 -6.10 12.43 1.62
C MET A 50 -5.28 11.21 2.04
N ASN A 51 -4.14 11.43 2.69
CA ASN A 51 -3.22 10.35 3.12
C ASN A 51 -3.42 9.90 4.58
N GLY A 52 -4.33 10.54 5.33
CA GLY A 52 -4.69 10.16 6.71
C GLY A 52 -3.53 10.12 7.70
N SER A 53 -2.44 10.86 7.46
CA SER A 53 -1.20 10.77 8.26
C SER A 53 -0.59 9.36 8.33
N SER A 54 -0.77 8.54 7.28
CA SER A 54 -0.21 7.20 7.19
C SER A 54 1.32 7.21 7.17
N ARG A 55 1.93 6.56 8.17
CA ARG A 55 3.39 6.38 8.26
C ARG A 55 3.93 5.53 7.13
N THR A 56 3.23 4.48 6.72
CA THR A 56 3.65 3.65 5.60
C THR A 56 3.67 4.43 4.28
N LEU A 57 2.72 5.33 4.05
CA LEU A 57 2.74 6.21 2.87
C LEU A 57 3.91 7.21 2.91
N GLU A 58 4.31 7.65 4.10
CA GLU A 58 5.51 8.47 4.29
C GLU A 58 6.79 7.68 3.98
N GLU A 59 6.93 6.47 4.53
CA GLU A 59 8.10 5.59 4.37
C GLU A 59 8.36 5.15 2.92
N ILE A 60 7.30 4.91 2.14
CA ILE A 60 7.44 4.59 0.70
C ILE A 60 7.67 5.84 -0.15
N GLY A 61 7.63 7.06 0.41
CA GLY A 61 7.89 8.32 -0.28
C GLY A 61 6.68 8.97 -0.95
N PHE A 62 5.45 8.48 -0.70
CA PHE A 62 4.24 9.02 -1.32
C PHE A 62 3.89 10.44 -0.83
N VAL A 63 4.11 10.72 0.46
CA VAL A 63 3.87 12.07 1.01
C VAL A 63 4.80 13.12 0.38
N GLN A 64 6.04 12.75 0.09
CA GLN A 64 6.98 13.65 -0.60
C GLN A 64 6.57 13.86 -2.06
N TYR A 65 6.05 12.82 -2.72
CA TYR A 65 5.54 12.90 -4.09
C TYR A 65 4.35 13.88 -4.24
N LEU A 66 3.44 13.95 -3.26
CA LEU A 66 2.28 14.85 -3.30
C LEU A 66 2.60 16.34 -3.08
N LYS A 67 3.83 16.68 -2.65
CA LYS A 67 4.26 18.07 -2.43
C LYS A 67 4.84 18.73 -3.69
N ILE A 68 4.95 17.97 -4.78
CA ILE A 68 5.50 18.38 -6.07
C ILE A 68 4.34 18.76 -6.98
#